data_AF-A0AA40K791-F1
#
_entry.id   AF-A0AA40K791-F1
#
_cell.length_a   1.000
_cell.length_b   1.000
_cell.length_c   1.000
_cell.angle_alpha   90.00
_cell.angle_beta   90.00
_cell.angle_gamma   90.00
#
_symmetry.space_group_name_H-M   'P 1'
#
loop_
_entity.id
_entity.type
_entity.pdbx_description
1 polymer ?
#
loop_
_entity_poly.entity_id
_entity_poly.type
_entity_poly.pdbx_seq_one_letter_code
_entity_poly.pdbx_strand_id
1 'polypeptide(L)'
;MRKQCRLVLRRIWGLREGLHMMKDVTGHSDVFLQQLDFDIQGLINSISQMMDEGNKVGNELLRLISLAETHGSESRKTQENLQRFKQEHESIVKEYKSAKAELKQVLTDNKLEVQMARQRVKELEEQRTTLDEIVATYKVKHARDSEMIELFRERIEKLEMENSYLREQVDGKRNLWMQVHTDPKERSAALNIAMQSSVVVPSQERGISRPLSHHVTHMSLRPSSRHGPHQDRSGLSPNNSQLVRAPYGGTSILPTGSHSVKNGQPNSRATGDNWRRSTPRTSVLRANEVGSPSERHPSSPSATFSDLESPVMFKQTGQQQWANEFEGFFRLMLGFCNSHFKRLTASPQTIHSHIQTKVPSLYDYMCTVINPATPEDGQGYALSLVCETNTRPYFLFRLMLQHIVNLIFTPEGWSGFTKAVDDEMEQLGQVLECSKKPSERDVASKRLAELVKEIEASPQAASYRHRKIIDHNQVLRKMISPFIKMAKANQEPILHDLFTVTQAAWELSSKLLKANCTFHYVFNDTGAKYSADVHMAVETFLKPEDLALKNYRVKLSITPIVTMRSDANLTIKASQILKAKVLVMP
;
A
#
# COMPACT_ATOMS: atom_id res chain seq x y z
N MET A 1 17.10 -17.28 -51.99
CA MET A 1 17.65 -17.73 -50.70
C MET A 1 19.12 -17.35 -50.51
N ARG A 2 20.11 -18.14 -51.01
CA ARG A 2 21.57 -18.05 -50.76
C ARG A 2 22.20 -16.65 -50.50
N LYS A 3 21.94 -15.64 -51.35
CA LYS A 3 22.46 -14.26 -51.17
C LYS A 3 21.94 -13.56 -49.90
N GLN A 4 20.74 -13.87 -49.42
CA GLN A 4 20.16 -13.29 -48.19
C GLN A 4 20.71 -14.00 -46.94
N CYS A 5 20.80 -15.33 -46.95
CA CYS A 5 21.38 -16.11 -45.84
C CYS A 5 22.83 -15.68 -45.53
N ARG A 6 23.65 -15.47 -46.57
CA ARG A 6 25.00 -14.89 -46.44
C ARG A 6 25.02 -13.46 -45.87
N LEU A 7 23.99 -12.66 -46.11
CA LEU A 7 23.87 -11.30 -45.55
C LEU A 7 23.48 -11.33 -44.06
N VAL A 8 22.60 -12.27 -43.69
CA VAL A 8 22.19 -12.50 -42.28
C VAL A 8 23.37 -13.04 -41.48
N LEU A 9 24.08 -14.06 -41.99
CA LEU A 9 25.28 -14.60 -41.34
C LEU A 9 26.34 -13.52 -41.08
N ARG A 10 26.65 -12.66 -42.06
CA ARG A 10 27.58 -11.53 -41.87
C ARG A 10 27.15 -10.55 -40.77
N ARG A 11 25.85 -10.32 -40.60
CA ARG A 11 25.33 -9.45 -39.52
C ARG A 11 25.42 -10.11 -38.15
N ILE A 12 25.13 -11.41 -38.07
CA ILE A 12 25.27 -12.18 -36.82
C ILE A 12 26.75 -12.27 -36.41
N TRP A 13 27.65 -12.47 -37.38
CA TRP A 13 29.10 -12.47 -37.12
C TRP A 13 29.60 -11.13 -36.59
N GLY A 14 29.21 -10.00 -37.20
CA GLY A 14 29.56 -8.66 -36.69
C GLY A 14 28.94 -8.32 -35.33
N LEU A 15 27.77 -8.87 -34.99
CA LEU A 15 27.21 -8.79 -33.64
C LEU A 15 28.06 -9.59 -32.63
N ARG A 16 28.58 -10.75 -33.04
CA ARG A 16 29.49 -11.57 -32.22
C ARG A 16 30.83 -10.87 -31.95
N GLU A 17 31.45 -10.31 -32.99
CA GLU A 17 32.68 -9.50 -32.87
C GLU A 17 32.46 -8.33 -31.90
N GLY A 18 31.35 -7.60 -32.03
CA GLY A 18 30.97 -6.54 -31.09
C GLY A 18 30.74 -7.03 -29.65
N LEU A 19 30.21 -8.25 -29.47
CA LEU A 19 30.03 -8.86 -28.16
C LEU A 19 31.38 -9.17 -27.48
N HIS A 20 32.33 -9.73 -28.24
CA HIS A 20 33.70 -9.95 -27.75
C HIS A 20 34.37 -8.63 -27.35
N MET A 21 34.26 -7.57 -28.17
CA MET A 21 34.85 -6.26 -27.83
C MET A 21 34.29 -5.63 -26.54
N MET A 22 33.04 -5.91 -26.15
CA MET A 22 32.49 -5.44 -24.86
C MET A 22 32.98 -6.26 -23.66
N LYS A 23 33.43 -7.50 -23.88
CA LYS A 23 33.93 -8.40 -22.83
C LYS A 23 35.26 -7.89 -22.24
N ASP A 24 36.12 -7.32 -23.09
CA ASP A 24 37.42 -6.76 -22.69
C ASP A 24 37.31 -5.44 -21.89
N VAL A 25 36.19 -4.73 -21.99
CA VAL A 25 36.02 -3.36 -21.43
C VAL A 25 35.40 -3.37 -20.03
N THR A 26 34.63 -4.40 -19.66
CA THR A 26 33.68 -4.32 -18.54
C THR A 26 34.03 -5.15 -17.30
N GLY A 27 34.96 -6.11 -17.40
CA GLY A 27 35.53 -6.79 -16.22
C GLY A 27 34.52 -7.49 -15.29
N HIS A 28 33.40 -7.98 -15.83
CA HIS A 28 32.35 -8.68 -15.06
C HIS A 28 32.07 -10.06 -15.67
N SER A 29 31.84 -11.07 -14.83
CA SER A 29 31.54 -12.45 -15.26
C SER A 29 30.21 -12.48 -16.03
N ASP A 30 30.18 -12.71 -17.33
CA ASP A 30 30.64 -13.91 -18.07
C ASP A 30 29.81 -15.18 -17.86
N VAL A 31 28.51 -15.02 -17.52
CA VAL A 31 27.50 -16.07 -17.71
C VAL A 31 26.52 -15.67 -18.82
N PHE A 32 25.88 -14.50 -18.70
CA PHE A 32 24.94 -14.00 -19.72
C PHE A 32 25.60 -13.83 -21.10
N LEU A 33 26.83 -13.34 -21.16
CA LEU A 33 27.56 -13.18 -22.43
C LEU A 33 27.98 -14.52 -23.04
N GLN A 34 28.25 -15.56 -22.23
CA GLN A 34 28.52 -16.90 -22.74
C GLN A 34 27.24 -17.54 -23.30
N GLN A 35 26.10 -17.41 -22.60
CA GLN A 35 24.81 -17.90 -23.10
C GLN A 35 24.43 -17.21 -24.42
N LEU A 36 24.59 -15.88 -24.49
CA LEU A 36 24.29 -15.12 -25.69
C LEU A 36 25.23 -15.49 -26.86
N ASP A 37 26.51 -15.76 -26.61
CA ASP A 37 27.44 -16.26 -27.64
C ASP A 37 27.07 -17.68 -28.11
N PHE A 38 26.65 -18.54 -27.19
CA PHE A 38 26.17 -19.89 -27.49
C PHE A 38 24.89 -19.87 -28.36
N ASP A 39 23.92 -19.02 -28.01
CA ASP A 39 22.68 -18.84 -28.78
C ASP A 39 22.96 -18.26 -30.17
N ILE A 40 23.89 -17.30 -30.27
CA ILE A 40 24.40 -16.74 -31.53
C ILE A 40 25.08 -17.82 -32.39
N GLN A 41 25.91 -18.68 -31.79
CA GLN A 41 26.57 -19.77 -32.50
C GLN A 41 25.56 -20.85 -32.96
N GLY A 42 24.55 -21.16 -32.15
CA GLY A 42 23.44 -22.04 -32.54
C GLY A 42 22.68 -21.51 -33.77
N LEU A 43 22.40 -20.21 -33.79
CA LEU A 43 21.76 -19.54 -34.93
C LEU A 43 22.64 -19.54 -36.20
N ILE A 44 23.97 -19.32 -36.06
CA ILE A 44 24.93 -19.46 -37.17
C ILE A 44 24.90 -20.88 -37.75
N ASN A 45 24.88 -21.90 -36.90
CA ASN A 45 24.87 -23.31 -37.30
C ASN A 45 23.56 -23.65 -38.06
N SER A 46 22.41 -23.27 -37.51
CA SER A 46 21.09 -23.51 -38.13
C SER A 46 20.95 -22.83 -39.50
N ILE A 47 21.40 -21.57 -39.64
CA ILE A 47 21.36 -20.86 -40.93
C ILE A 47 22.33 -21.50 -41.94
N SER A 48 23.43 -22.08 -41.49
CA SER A 48 24.38 -22.80 -42.35
C SER A 48 23.76 -24.11 -42.86
N GLN A 49 23.13 -24.90 -41.99
CA GLN A 49 22.38 -26.10 -42.37
C GLN A 49 21.29 -25.79 -43.41
N MET A 50 20.49 -24.74 -43.19
CA MET A 50 19.45 -24.30 -44.15
C MET A 50 20.04 -23.90 -45.52
N MET A 51 21.26 -23.36 -45.58
CA MET A 51 21.92 -23.09 -46.86
C MET A 51 22.29 -24.37 -47.60
N ASP A 52 22.71 -25.42 -46.90
CA ASP A 52 23.16 -26.68 -47.51
C ASP A 52 22.01 -27.61 -47.87
N GLU A 53 20.93 -27.64 -47.09
CA GLU A 53 19.66 -28.26 -47.51
C GLU A 53 19.08 -27.55 -48.74
N GLY A 54 19.11 -26.21 -48.77
CA GLY A 54 18.76 -25.44 -49.96
C GLY A 54 19.67 -25.72 -51.17
N ASN A 55 20.94 -26.06 -50.96
CA ASN A 55 21.85 -26.50 -52.04
C ASN A 55 21.47 -27.91 -52.53
N LYS A 56 21.15 -28.85 -51.62
CA LYS A 56 20.71 -30.22 -51.96
C LYS A 56 19.43 -30.21 -52.80
N VAL A 57 18.41 -29.47 -52.37
CA VAL A 57 17.13 -29.32 -53.12
C VAL A 57 17.38 -28.69 -54.50
N GLY A 58 18.23 -27.67 -54.60
CA GLY A 58 18.60 -27.07 -55.89
C GLY A 58 19.30 -28.04 -56.84
N ASN A 59 20.17 -28.91 -56.33
CA ASN A 59 20.87 -29.92 -57.13
C ASN A 59 19.92 -31.04 -57.60
N GLU A 60 19.02 -31.53 -56.75
CA GLU A 60 18.05 -32.56 -57.15
C GLU A 60 17.02 -32.00 -58.14
N LEU A 61 16.67 -30.71 -58.05
CA LEU A 61 15.84 -30.03 -59.05
C LEU A 61 16.51 -29.99 -60.43
N LEU A 62 17.81 -29.70 -60.50
CA LEU A 62 18.59 -29.79 -61.76
C LEU A 62 18.64 -31.23 -62.30
N ARG A 63 18.78 -32.23 -61.43
CA ARG A 63 18.74 -33.65 -61.79
C ARG A 63 17.38 -34.07 -62.37
N LEU A 64 16.28 -33.64 -61.74
CA LEU A 64 14.92 -33.94 -62.17
C LEU A 64 14.58 -33.28 -63.51
N ILE A 65 15.11 -32.09 -63.80
CA ILE A 65 15.01 -31.47 -65.14
C ILE A 65 15.71 -32.35 -66.18
N SER A 66 16.96 -32.76 -65.94
CA SER A 66 17.72 -33.62 -66.87
C SER A 66 17.07 -35.00 -67.10
N LEU A 67 16.42 -35.57 -66.07
CA LEU A 67 15.61 -36.78 -66.20
C LEU A 67 14.32 -36.56 -67.00
N ALA A 68 13.66 -35.41 -66.86
CA ALA A 68 12.48 -35.07 -67.66
C ALA A 68 12.82 -34.80 -69.13
N GLU A 69 14.01 -34.25 -69.41
CA GLU A 69 14.53 -34.02 -70.77
C GLU A 69 14.91 -35.32 -71.50
N THR A 70 15.11 -36.43 -70.79
CA THR A 70 15.57 -37.71 -71.37
C THR A 70 14.49 -38.78 -71.53
N HIS A 71 13.35 -38.69 -70.83
CA HIS A 71 12.27 -39.69 -70.87
C HIS A 71 10.94 -39.16 -71.45
N GLY A 72 10.85 -39.13 -72.79
CA GLY A 72 9.70 -38.60 -73.55
C GLY A 72 8.36 -39.34 -73.45
N SER A 73 8.20 -40.33 -72.56
CA SER A 73 6.97 -41.16 -72.45
C SER A 73 6.26 -41.17 -71.09
N GLU A 74 6.89 -40.73 -69.99
CA GLU A 74 6.21 -40.58 -68.68
C GLU A 74 5.64 -39.16 -68.44
N SER A 75 5.55 -38.36 -69.49
CA SER A 75 5.28 -36.90 -69.49
C SER A 75 4.16 -36.40 -68.56
N ARG A 76 3.06 -37.16 -68.35
CA ARG A 76 1.98 -36.71 -67.44
C ARG A 76 2.41 -36.69 -65.97
N LYS A 77 3.03 -37.76 -65.46
CA LYS A 77 3.42 -37.83 -64.03
C LYS A 77 4.50 -36.81 -63.69
N THR A 78 5.46 -36.62 -64.59
CA THR A 78 6.52 -35.60 -64.42
C THR A 78 5.93 -34.19 -64.46
N GLN A 79 4.95 -33.92 -65.33
CA GLN A 79 4.26 -32.64 -65.38
C GLN A 79 3.38 -32.37 -64.15
N GLU A 80 2.65 -33.37 -63.64
CA GLU A 80 1.88 -33.25 -62.38
C GLU A 80 2.79 -32.97 -61.18
N ASN A 81 3.91 -33.70 -61.04
CA ASN A 81 4.88 -33.47 -59.97
C ASN A 81 5.52 -32.08 -60.07
N LEU A 82 5.89 -31.64 -61.28
CA LEU A 82 6.41 -30.30 -61.53
C LEU A 82 5.38 -29.20 -61.18
N GLN A 83 4.09 -29.46 -61.37
CA GLN A 83 3.03 -28.51 -61.03
C GLN A 83 2.79 -28.43 -59.52
N ARG A 84 2.82 -29.56 -58.79
CA ARG A 84 2.80 -29.56 -57.30
C ARG A 84 4.01 -28.81 -56.73
N PHE A 85 5.21 -29.11 -57.22
CA PHE A 85 6.43 -28.45 -56.75
C PHE A 85 6.42 -26.92 -57.00
N LYS A 86 5.83 -26.46 -58.11
CA LYS A 86 5.61 -25.02 -58.35
C LYS A 86 4.70 -24.39 -57.30
N GLN A 87 3.60 -25.05 -56.94
CA GLN A 87 2.66 -24.58 -55.91
C GLN A 87 3.31 -24.55 -54.51
N GLU A 88 4.07 -25.59 -54.15
CA GLU A 88 4.84 -25.64 -52.90
C GLU A 88 5.88 -24.52 -52.83
N HIS A 89 6.66 -24.31 -53.91
CA HIS A 89 7.61 -23.21 -54.01
C HIS A 89 6.95 -21.83 -53.91
N GLU A 90 5.76 -21.64 -54.51
CA GLU A 90 4.99 -20.39 -54.37
C GLU A 90 4.50 -20.17 -52.93
N SER A 91 4.08 -21.22 -52.20
CA SER A 91 3.73 -21.11 -50.78
C SER A 91 4.94 -20.70 -49.93
N ILE A 92 6.07 -21.38 -50.09
CA ILE A 92 7.33 -21.09 -49.38
C ILE A 92 7.79 -19.66 -49.68
N VAL A 93 7.67 -19.18 -50.92
CA VAL A 93 7.98 -17.79 -51.30
C VAL A 93 7.01 -16.78 -50.68
N LYS A 94 5.74 -17.14 -50.45
CA LYS A 94 4.74 -16.31 -49.76
C LYS A 94 5.02 -16.23 -48.26
N GLU A 95 5.28 -17.36 -47.61
CA GLU A 95 5.65 -17.46 -46.19
C GLU A 95 6.94 -16.69 -45.89
N TYR A 96 7.98 -16.87 -46.72
CA TYR A 96 9.24 -16.11 -46.62
C TYR A 96 9.03 -14.59 -46.75
N LYS A 97 8.07 -14.13 -47.57
CA LYS A 97 7.71 -12.71 -47.66
C LYS A 97 7.02 -12.21 -46.38
N SER A 98 6.17 -13.02 -45.75
CA SER A 98 5.53 -12.69 -44.47
C SER A 98 6.56 -12.58 -43.34
N ALA A 99 7.34 -13.64 -43.11
CA ALA A 99 8.37 -13.66 -42.07
C ALA A 99 9.41 -12.54 -42.24
N LYS A 100 9.73 -12.14 -43.48
CA LYS A 100 10.60 -10.98 -43.76
C LYS A 100 9.95 -9.64 -43.43
N ALA A 101 8.63 -9.50 -43.56
CA ALA A 101 7.89 -8.31 -43.14
C ALA A 101 7.78 -8.24 -41.60
N GLU A 102 7.46 -9.35 -40.95
CA GLU A 102 7.40 -9.49 -39.49
C GLU A 102 8.75 -9.17 -38.84
N LEU A 103 9.85 -9.74 -39.33
CA LEU A 103 11.20 -9.44 -38.85
C LEU A 103 11.59 -7.96 -39.05
N LYS A 104 11.09 -7.31 -40.10
CA LYS A 104 11.30 -5.87 -40.31
C LYS A 104 10.53 -5.03 -39.28
N GLN A 105 9.32 -5.45 -38.90
CA GLN A 105 8.49 -4.80 -37.89
C GLN A 105 9.13 -4.92 -36.50
N VAL A 106 9.54 -6.13 -36.08
CA VAL A 106 10.27 -6.35 -34.82
C VAL A 106 11.55 -5.50 -34.76
N LEU A 107 12.27 -5.36 -35.88
CA LEU A 107 13.46 -4.51 -35.94
C LEU A 107 13.16 -3.00 -35.77
N THR A 108 11.99 -2.51 -36.23
CA THR A 108 11.58 -1.13 -35.97
C THR A 108 11.10 -0.92 -34.54
N ASP A 109 10.41 -1.91 -33.96
CA ASP A 109 9.86 -1.83 -32.61
C ASP A 109 10.98 -1.88 -31.55
N ASN A 110 11.93 -2.83 -31.69
CA ASN A 110 13.13 -2.89 -30.86
C ASN A 110 13.98 -1.61 -30.96
N LYS A 111 14.03 -0.97 -32.14
CA LYS A 111 14.75 0.32 -32.31
C LYS A 111 14.06 1.44 -31.52
N LEU A 112 12.73 1.48 -31.51
CA LEU A 112 11.96 2.45 -30.73
C LEU A 112 12.13 2.20 -29.22
N GLU A 113 12.09 0.94 -28.78
CA GLU A 113 12.34 0.57 -27.38
C GLU A 113 13.73 1.00 -26.89
N VAL A 114 14.79 0.70 -27.66
CA VAL A 114 16.16 1.16 -27.35
C VAL A 114 16.26 2.69 -27.31
N GLN A 115 15.50 3.41 -28.14
CA GLN A 115 15.45 4.87 -28.10
C GLN A 115 14.75 5.40 -26.83
N MET A 116 13.64 4.79 -26.42
CA MET A 116 12.95 5.12 -25.16
C MET A 116 13.81 4.78 -23.93
N ALA A 117 14.51 3.64 -23.95
CA ALA A 117 15.43 3.25 -22.87
C ALA A 117 16.58 4.26 -22.70
N ARG A 118 17.19 4.71 -23.81
CA ARG A 118 18.24 5.75 -23.78
C ARG A 118 17.73 7.08 -23.22
N GLN A 119 16.54 7.51 -23.63
CA GLN A 119 15.89 8.70 -23.08
C GLN A 119 15.65 8.56 -21.57
N ARG A 120 15.17 7.40 -21.11
CA ARG A 120 14.93 7.16 -19.67
C ARG A 120 16.21 7.08 -18.83
N VAL A 121 17.33 6.61 -19.40
CA VAL A 121 18.64 6.67 -18.74
C VAL A 121 19.07 8.12 -18.53
N LYS A 122 18.98 8.97 -19.56
CA LYS A 122 19.31 10.41 -19.45
C LYS A 122 18.48 11.12 -18.38
N GLU A 123 17.17 10.85 -18.31
CA GLU A 123 16.30 11.39 -17.26
C GLU A 123 16.71 10.94 -15.85
N LEU A 124 17.22 9.72 -15.70
CA LEU A 124 17.71 9.21 -14.41
C LEU A 124 19.07 9.82 -14.03
N GLU A 125 19.93 10.12 -15.01
CA GLU A 125 21.18 10.84 -14.79
C GLU A 125 20.93 12.29 -14.33
N GLU A 126 19.99 13.00 -14.97
CA GLU A 126 19.54 14.35 -14.57
C GLU A 126 18.84 14.37 -13.19
N GLN A 127 18.05 13.34 -12.88
CA GLN A 127 17.47 13.16 -11.54
C GLN A 127 18.56 12.90 -10.49
N ARG A 128 19.62 12.14 -10.85
CA ARG A 128 20.74 11.88 -9.93
C ARG A 128 21.55 13.14 -9.63
N THR A 129 21.94 13.93 -10.63
CA THR A 129 22.72 15.17 -10.38
C THR A 129 21.96 16.14 -9.48
N THR A 130 20.65 16.28 -9.72
CA THR A 130 19.76 17.09 -8.87
C THR A 130 19.75 16.60 -7.41
N LEU A 131 19.77 15.28 -7.17
CA LEU A 131 19.84 14.72 -5.82
C LEU A 131 21.22 14.89 -5.18
N ASP A 132 22.31 14.74 -5.94
CA ASP A 132 23.68 14.95 -5.46
C ASP A 132 23.90 16.42 -5.01
N GLU A 133 23.33 17.41 -5.72
CA GLU A 133 23.30 18.83 -5.34
C GLU A 133 22.50 19.10 -4.05
N ILE A 134 21.32 18.47 -3.92
CA ILE A 134 20.49 18.57 -2.71
C ILE A 134 21.23 17.98 -1.50
N VAL A 135 21.89 16.82 -1.66
CA VAL A 135 22.69 16.19 -0.61
C VAL A 135 23.90 17.05 -0.21
N ALA A 136 24.58 17.68 -1.17
CA ALA A 136 25.65 18.64 -0.87
C ALA A 136 25.13 19.84 -0.04
N THR A 137 23.97 20.38 -0.40
CA THR A 137 23.32 21.49 0.31
C THR A 137 22.96 21.11 1.75
N TYR A 138 22.40 19.92 1.98
CA TYR A 138 22.10 19.43 3.32
C TYR A 138 23.35 19.18 4.17
N LYS A 139 24.46 18.68 3.59
CA LYS A 139 25.74 18.52 4.30
C LYS A 139 26.29 19.87 4.80
N VAL A 140 26.26 20.90 3.96
CA VAL A 140 26.69 22.26 4.35
C VAL A 140 25.80 22.85 5.44
N LYS A 141 24.48 22.60 5.40
CA LYS A 141 23.58 23.01 6.49
C LYS A 141 23.90 22.27 7.80
N HIS A 142 24.05 20.95 7.75
CA HIS A 142 24.34 20.12 8.93
C HIS A 142 25.63 20.55 9.64
N ALA A 143 26.67 20.93 8.90
CA ALA A 143 27.91 21.45 9.49
C ALA A 143 27.64 22.70 10.37
N ARG A 144 26.95 23.71 9.81
CA ARG A 144 26.57 24.94 10.54
C ARG A 144 25.64 24.68 11.72
N ASP A 145 24.66 23.79 11.53
CA ASP A 145 23.75 23.40 12.61
C ASP A 145 24.53 22.70 13.75
N SER A 146 25.60 21.96 13.44
CA SER A 146 26.49 21.33 14.44
C SER A 146 27.37 22.35 15.17
N GLU A 147 27.99 23.28 14.44
CA GLU A 147 28.77 24.40 15.02
C GLU A 147 27.93 25.22 16.00
N MET A 148 26.67 25.53 15.63
CA MET A 148 25.73 26.23 16.51
C MET A 148 25.35 25.42 17.76
N ILE A 149 25.23 24.10 17.67
CA ILE A 149 24.91 23.24 18.83
C ILE A 149 26.06 23.28 19.85
N GLU A 150 27.31 23.18 19.41
CA GLU A 150 28.45 23.21 20.33
C GLU A 150 28.62 24.59 20.99
N LEU A 151 28.43 25.69 20.25
CA LEU A 151 28.38 27.05 20.82
C LEU A 151 27.28 27.20 21.91
N PHE A 152 26.13 26.52 21.75
CA PHE A 152 25.11 26.49 22.80
C PHE A 152 25.49 25.60 23.98
N ARG A 153 26.24 24.50 23.79
CA ARG A 153 26.78 23.69 24.91
C ARG A 153 27.76 24.48 25.76
N GLU A 154 28.77 25.11 25.15
CA GLU A 154 29.74 25.96 25.85
C GLU A 154 29.03 27.07 26.66
N ARG A 155 27.96 27.65 26.08
CA ARG A 155 27.18 28.67 26.77
C ARG A 155 26.38 28.13 27.95
N ILE A 156 25.84 26.91 27.86
CA ILE A 156 25.15 26.23 28.97
C ILE A 156 26.15 25.90 30.08
N GLU A 157 27.27 25.25 29.77
CA GLU A 157 28.31 24.88 30.75
C GLU A 157 28.83 26.12 31.52
N LYS A 158 29.06 27.23 30.81
CA LYS A 158 29.46 28.50 31.45
C LYS A 158 28.39 29.05 32.39
N LEU A 159 27.11 28.93 32.05
CA LEU A 159 26.00 29.35 32.91
C LEU A 159 25.80 28.39 34.10
N GLU A 160 26.07 27.10 33.94
CA GLU A 160 26.03 26.11 35.03
C GLU A 160 27.16 26.34 36.05
N MET A 161 28.38 26.64 35.58
CA MET A 161 29.49 27.08 36.45
C MET A 161 29.14 28.37 37.22
N GLU A 162 28.58 29.38 36.54
CA GLU A 162 28.15 30.63 37.16
C GLU A 162 27.05 30.40 38.22
N ASN A 163 26.07 29.54 37.91
CA ASN A 163 25.00 29.17 38.84
C ASN A 163 25.54 28.38 40.05
N SER A 164 26.52 27.50 39.85
CA SER A 164 27.18 26.75 40.92
C SER A 164 27.91 27.68 41.90
N TYR A 165 28.72 28.61 41.38
CA TYR A 165 29.43 29.62 42.19
C TYR A 165 28.46 30.54 42.96
N LEU A 166 27.34 30.93 42.34
CA LEU A 166 26.31 31.71 43.02
C LEU A 166 25.61 30.91 44.15
N ARG A 167 25.39 29.60 43.99
CA ARG A 167 24.88 28.74 45.06
C ARG A 167 25.87 28.64 46.22
N GLU A 168 27.16 28.40 45.94
CA GLU A 168 28.21 28.36 46.96
C GLU A 168 28.29 29.67 47.75
N GLN A 169 28.20 30.83 47.09
CA GLN A 169 28.10 32.13 47.78
C GLN A 169 26.85 32.25 48.67
N VAL A 170 25.70 31.75 48.22
CA VAL A 170 24.44 31.81 48.99
C VAL A 170 24.51 30.89 50.20
N ASP A 171 24.97 29.66 50.04
CA ASP A 171 25.10 28.71 51.15
C ASP A 171 26.21 29.11 52.13
N GLY A 172 27.32 29.70 51.66
CA GLY A 172 28.33 30.33 52.53
C GLY A 172 27.75 31.47 53.38
N LYS A 173 26.99 32.38 52.76
CA LYS A 173 26.29 33.47 53.48
C LYS A 173 25.22 32.94 54.44
N ARG A 174 24.49 31.88 54.06
CA ARG A 174 23.49 31.20 54.90
C ARG A 174 24.14 30.54 56.12
N ASN A 175 25.28 29.88 55.95
CA ASN A 175 26.04 29.26 57.04
C ASN A 175 26.58 30.32 58.02
N LEU A 176 27.14 31.43 57.51
CA LEU A 176 27.54 32.56 58.34
C LEU A 176 26.35 33.18 59.10
N TRP A 177 25.21 33.40 58.44
CA TRP A 177 24.00 33.90 59.09
C TRP A 177 23.52 32.98 60.22
N MET A 178 23.48 31.66 59.96
CA MET A 178 23.12 30.63 60.95
C MET A 178 24.11 30.56 62.12
N GLN A 179 25.40 30.84 61.92
CA GLN A 179 26.38 30.92 63.00
C GLN A 179 26.15 32.13 63.92
N VAL A 180 25.87 33.30 63.33
CA VAL A 180 25.63 34.56 64.07
C VAL A 180 24.30 34.53 64.85
N HIS A 181 23.21 34.10 64.21
CA HIS A 181 21.88 34.09 64.83
C HIS A 181 21.71 32.79 65.63
N THR A 182 21.74 32.89 66.96
CA THR A 182 21.76 31.73 67.86
C THR A 182 20.39 31.34 68.42
N ASP A 183 19.35 32.18 68.30
CA ASP A 183 17.99 31.84 68.74
C ASP A 183 17.44 30.66 67.89
N PRO A 184 17.05 29.53 68.52
CA PRO A 184 16.39 28.43 67.83
C PRO A 184 15.12 28.84 67.06
N LYS A 185 14.37 29.86 67.53
CA LYS A 185 13.15 30.34 66.88
C LYS A 185 13.48 31.04 65.56
N GLU A 186 14.41 32.00 65.56
CA GLU A 186 14.84 32.69 64.35
C GLU A 186 15.43 31.71 63.32
N ARG A 187 16.27 30.77 63.77
CA ARG A 187 16.78 29.68 62.92
C ARG A 187 15.64 28.85 62.31
N SER A 188 14.64 28.46 63.10
CA SER A 188 13.50 27.67 62.61
C SER A 188 12.63 28.44 61.60
N ALA A 189 12.44 29.76 61.79
CA ALA A 189 11.71 30.60 60.87
C ALA A 189 12.47 30.77 59.54
N ALA A 190 13.78 31.07 59.61
CA ALA A 190 14.63 31.21 58.44
C ALA A 190 14.74 29.91 57.63
N LEU A 191 14.81 28.74 58.28
CA LEU A 191 14.79 27.45 57.59
C LEU A 191 13.44 27.18 56.90
N ASN A 192 12.30 27.50 57.53
CA ASN A 192 11.00 27.37 56.88
C ASN A 192 10.86 28.29 55.66
N ILE A 193 11.30 29.56 55.76
CA ILE A 193 11.32 30.50 54.63
C ILE A 193 12.23 29.99 53.51
N ALA A 194 13.41 29.45 53.84
CA ALA A 194 14.31 28.86 52.85
C ALA A 194 13.71 27.62 52.17
N MET A 195 13.00 26.76 52.91
CA MET A 195 12.30 25.60 52.32
C MET A 195 11.14 26.01 51.40
N GLN A 196 10.39 27.05 51.77
CA GLN A 196 9.34 27.63 50.90
C GLN A 196 9.94 28.30 49.65
N SER A 197 11.07 29.03 49.79
CA SER A 197 11.79 29.64 48.66
C SER A 197 12.53 28.62 47.78
N SER A 198 12.82 27.42 48.30
CA SER A 198 13.47 26.34 47.54
C SER A 198 12.49 25.57 46.62
N VAL A 199 11.22 25.95 46.60
CA VAL A 199 10.24 25.48 45.59
C VAL A 199 10.50 26.16 44.25
N VAL A 200 11.68 25.88 43.67
CA VAL A 200 11.83 25.87 42.21
C VAL A 200 10.89 24.77 41.74
N VAL A 201 9.77 25.18 41.15
CA VAL A 201 8.77 24.27 40.58
C VAL A 201 9.49 23.29 39.64
N PRO A 202 9.44 21.97 39.90
CA PRO A 202 9.88 21.00 38.91
C PRO A 202 9.02 21.21 37.67
N SER A 203 9.64 21.43 36.51
CA SER A 203 8.96 21.69 35.24
C SER A 203 8.20 20.46 34.74
N GLN A 204 7.12 20.09 35.45
CA GLN A 204 6.30 18.93 35.15
C GLN A 204 5.47 19.22 33.90
N GLU A 205 5.71 18.43 32.86
CA GLU A 205 5.01 18.49 31.58
C GLU A 205 3.49 18.37 31.77
N ARG A 206 2.78 19.51 31.79
CA ARG A 206 1.31 19.56 31.73
C ARG A 206 0.84 20.64 30.76
N GLY A 207 0.77 20.28 29.49
CA GLY A 207 0.00 21.03 28.51
C GLY A 207 -1.50 20.97 28.84
N ILE A 208 -2.01 21.98 29.55
CA ILE A 208 -3.45 22.24 29.66
C ILE A 208 -3.73 23.60 29.03
N SER A 209 -4.26 23.57 27.81
CA SER A 209 -4.59 24.77 27.04
C SER A 209 -5.78 25.51 27.65
N ARG A 210 -5.59 26.79 28.01
CA ARG A 210 -6.67 27.79 28.08
C ARG A 210 -6.12 29.19 27.74
N PRO A 211 -6.93 30.10 27.16
CA PRO A 211 -6.42 31.22 26.40
C PRO A 211 -6.07 32.42 27.28
N LEU A 212 -4.87 32.97 27.10
CA LEU A 212 -4.47 34.27 27.61
C LEU A 212 -4.70 35.34 26.54
N SER A 213 -5.79 36.09 26.68
CA SER A 213 -5.91 37.40 26.05
C SER A 213 -4.98 38.36 26.76
N HIS A 214 -3.96 38.88 26.06
CA HIS A 214 -3.09 39.90 26.60
C HIS A 214 -3.47 41.28 26.05
N HIS A 215 -4.19 42.04 26.88
CA HIS A 215 -4.00 43.49 26.89
C HIS A 215 -2.52 43.76 27.21
N VAL A 216 -1.78 44.30 26.24
CA VAL A 216 -0.47 44.90 26.49
C VAL A 216 -0.69 46.39 26.67
N THR A 217 -0.50 46.86 27.90
CA THR A 217 -0.50 48.29 28.22
C THR A 217 0.76 48.56 29.01
N HIS A 218 1.69 49.33 28.44
CA HIS A 218 2.21 50.57 29.03
C HIS A 218 3.36 51.15 28.18
N MET A 219 3.40 52.48 28.14
CA MET A 219 4.59 53.35 28.05
C MET A 219 5.72 52.97 27.08
N SER A 220 5.85 53.75 26.00
CA SER A 220 7.16 54.24 25.56
C SER A 220 7.09 55.75 25.33
N LEU A 221 8.22 56.45 25.51
CA LEU A 221 8.26 57.89 25.72
C LEU A 221 8.37 58.68 24.40
N ARG A 222 7.70 59.83 24.35
CA ARG A 222 7.89 60.85 23.30
C ARG A 222 9.26 61.54 23.45
N PRO A 223 9.81 62.04 22.34
CA PRO A 223 10.03 63.48 22.24
C PRO A 223 9.03 64.25 21.34
N SER A 224 8.94 65.55 21.58
CA SER A 224 8.22 66.59 20.83
C SER A 224 9.10 67.16 19.68
N SER A 225 8.70 68.01 18.72
CA SER A 225 7.42 68.57 18.22
C SER A 225 7.70 69.39 16.95
N ARG A 226 6.70 69.64 16.07
CA ARG A 226 6.29 70.98 15.53
C ARG A 226 5.33 70.89 14.31
N HIS A 227 4.46 71.91 14.21
CA HIS A 227 3.67 72.52 13.09
C HIS A 227 3.38 71.74 11.77
N GLY A 228 2.27 71.93 11.03
CA GLY A 228 1.23 72.99 11.03
C GLY A 228 -0.08 72.57 10.26
N PRO A 229 -1.02 73.49 9.93
CA PRO A 229 -2.47 73.17 9.92
C PRO A 229 -3.32 73.47 8.64
N HIS A 230 -4.60 73.01 8.66
CA HIS A 230 -5.76 73.33 7.78
C HIS A 230 -5.69 72.85 6.29
N GLN A 231 -6.78 72.60 5.54
CA GLN A 231 -8.16 73.14 5.51
C GLN A 231 -9.28 72.11 5.18
N ASP A 232 -10.54 72.56 5.28
CA ASP A 232 -11.80 71.88 4.88
C ASP A 232 -12.13 71.95 3.37
N ARG A 233 -12.95 71.01 2.83
CA ARG A 233 -14.35 71.27 2.38
C ARG A 233 -15.08 70.14 1.60
N SER A 234 -16.33 69.90 2.00
CA SER A 234 -17.58 69.57 1.25
C SER A 234 -17.58 69.16 -0.24
N GLY A 235 -18.41 68.17 -0.63
CA GLY A 235 -18.62 67.83 -2.07
C GLY A 235 -19.72 66.86 -2.54
N LEU A 236 -21.00 66.98 -2.09
CA LEU A 236 -22.24 66.55 -2.81
C LEU A 236 -22.55 65.05 -3.10
N SER A 237 -23.82 64.81 -3.45
CA SER A 237 -24.54 63.55 -3.82
C SER A 237 -25.35 63.84 -5.14
N PRO A 238 -26.32 63.05 -5.72
CA PRO A 238 -27.14 61.94 -5.16
C PRO A 238 -27.65 60.79 -6.11
N ASN A 239 -28.48 59.89 -5.55
CA ASN A 239 -29.60 59.07 -6.12
C ASN A 239 -29.36 57.99 -7.21
N ASN A 240 -29.76 56.71 -7.01
CA ASN A 240 -31.15 56.18 -7.00
C ASN A 240 -31.23 54.81 -6.24
N SER A 241 -32.29 54.43 -5.50
CA SER A 241 -33.64 53.95 -5.89
C SER A 241 -33.61 52.59 -6.66
N GLN A 242 -34.32 51.48 -6.32
CA GLN A 242 -35.39 51.10 -5.35
C GLN A 242 -35.07 49.72 -4.68
N LEU A 243 -35.70 49.11 -3.65
CA LEU A 243 -37.04 49.08 -2.98
C LEU A 243 -37.99 47.90 -3.38
N VAL A 244 -38.99 47.57 -2.52
CA VAL A 244 -39.93 46.39 -2.47
C VAL A 244 -39.28 45.09 -1.94
N ARG A 245 -39.65 44.42 -0.81
CA ARG A 245 -40.80 44.29 0.14
C ARG A 245 -41.65 42.99 -0.05
N ALA A 246 -41.95 42.30 1.05
CA ALA A 246 -42.52 40.92 1.16
C ALA A 246 -44.08 40.93 1.23
N PRO A 247 -44.89 40.05 1.92
CA PRO A 247 -44.64 38.98 2.93
C PRO A 247 -45.57 37.71 2.88
N TYR A 248 -45.56 36.89 3.96
CA TYR A 248 -46.47 35.76 4.34
C TYR A 248 -46.34 34.43 3.54
N GLY A 249 -46.71 33.25 4.08
CA GLY A 249 -47.11 32.85 5.45
C GLY A 249 -48.06 31.63 5.45
N GLY A 250 -47.92 30.67 6.39
CA GLY A 250 -48.84 29.50 6.49
C GLY A 250 -48.39 28.39 7.47
N THR A 251 -49.32 27.57 7.97
CA THR A 251 -49.10 26.65 9.11
C THR A 251 -49.72 25.25 8.93
N SER A 252 -49.01 24.22 9.46
CA SER A 252 -49.52 22.95 10.01
C SER A 252 -50.20 21.92 9.07
N ILE A 253 -49.91 20.62 9.30
CA ILE A 253 -50.89 19.56 9.68
C ILE A 253 -50.22 18.16 9.65
N LEU A 254 -50.61 17.28 10.59
CA LEU A 254 -50.26 15.85 10.65
C LEU A 254 -51.19 15.01 9.72
N PRO A 255 -50.79 13.79 9.36
CA PRO A 255 -51.61 12.69 9.87
C PRO A 255 -50.84 11.44 10.32
N THR A 256 -51.34 10.82 11.38
CA THR A 256 -51.10 9.42 11.74
C THR A 256 -51.91 8.49 10.84
N GLY A 257 -51.34 7.35 10.42
CA GLY A 257 -52.07 6.30 9.71
C GLY A 257 -51.44 4.92 9.92
N SER A 258 -52.16 4.04 10.61
CA SER A 258 -51.72 2.67 10.95
C SER A 258 -52.64 1.63 10.33
N HIS A 259 -52.10 0.72 9.51
CA HIS A 259 -52.82 -0.44 9.00
C HIS A 259 -51.98 -1.71 9.03
N SER A 260 -52.67 -2.85 8.92
CA SER A 260 -52.20 -4.17 9.33
C SER A 260 -52.19 -5.18 8.16
N VAL A 261 -51.22 -6.10 8.21
CA VAL A 261 -51.20 -7.46 7.63
C VAL A 261 -51.86 -7.68 6.26
N LYS A 262 -51.05 -8.15 5.29
CA LYS A 262 -51.40 -9.32 4.47
C LYS A 262 -50.17 -10.03 3.89
N ASN A 263 -50.30 -11.34 3.72
CA ASN A 263 -49.25 -12.21 3.18
C ASN A 263 -49.06 -12.01 1.66
N GLY A 264 -47.84 -12.21 1.19
CA GLY A 264 -47.53 -12.31 -0.24
C GLY A 264 -46.09 -12.77 -0.48
N GLN A 265 -45.90 -14.08 -0.69
CA GLN A 265 -44.73 -14.53 -1.44
C GLN A 265 -44.86 -14.08 -2.89
N PRO A 266 -43.74 -13.77 -3.55
CA PRO A 266 -43.41 -14.60 -4.71
C PRO A 266 -41.95 -15.07 -4.72
N ASN A 267 -41.70 -16.16 -5.45
CA ASN A 267 -40.35 -16.57 -5.81
C ASN A 267 -39.67 -15.51 -6.69
N SER A 268 -38.43 -15.12 -6.35
CA SER A 268 -37.54 -14.44 -7.29
C SER A 268 -36.12 -14.99 -7.22
N ARG A 269 -35.67 -15.64 -8.30
CA ARG A 269 -34.24 -15.83 -8.56
C ARG A 269 -33.65 -14.45 -8.85
N ALA A 270 -32.87 -13.91 -7.91
CA ALA A 270 -32.17 -12.64 -8.10
C ALA A 270 -30.66 -12.85 -7.99
N THR A 271 -29.94 -12.77 -9.12
CA THR A 271 -28.49 -12.59 -9.13
C THR A 271 -28.17 -11.14 -8.74
N GLY A 272 -28.25 -10.83 -7.45
CA GLY A 272 -27.96 -9.51 -6.90
C GLY A 272 -26.46 -9.23 -6.81
N ASP A 273 -26.07 -7.97 -6.99
CA ASP A 273 -24.70 -7.50 -6.79
C ASP A 273 -24.32 -7.53 -5.29
N ASN A 274 -23.57 -8.55 -4.89
CA ASN A 274 -23.11 -8.74 -3.49
C ASN A 274 -22.19 -7.63 -2.94
N TRP A 275 -21.85 -6.61 -3.73
CA TRP A 275 -20.99 -5.48 -3.34
C TRP A 275 -21.62 -4.53 -2.30
N ARG A 276 -22.96 -4.52 -2.20
CA ARG A 276 -23.72 -3.59 -1.33
C ARG A 276 -24.36 -4.25 -0.09
N ARG A 277 -23.85 -5.41 0.36
CA ARG A 277 -24.25 -5.97 1.66
C ARG A 277 -23.55 -5.17 2.78
N SER A 278 -24.34 -4.71 3.75
CA SER A 278 -23.93 -3.67 4.71
C SER A 278 -22.73 -4.07 5.57
N THR A 279 -21.81 -3.13 5.78
CA THR A 279 -20.82 -3.24 6.86
C THR A 279 -21.53 -3.27 8.22
N PRO A 280 -21.16 -4.17 9.14
CA PRO A 280 -21.63 -4.06 10.52
C PRO A 280 -21.12 -2.75 11.12
N ARG A 281 -21.97 -2.04 11.88
CA ARG A 281 -21.59 -0.81 12.57
C ARG A 281 -20.55 -1.13 13.65
N THR A 282 -19.28 -0.90 13.37
CA THR A 282 -18.20 -0.93 14.35
C THR A 282 -18.46 0.10 15.45
N SER A 283 -18.90 -0.37 16.61
CA SER A 283 -19.10 0.49 17.78
C SER A 283 -17.77 1.09 18.21
N VAL A 284 -17.69 2.42 18.29
CA VAL A 284 -16.46 3.14 18.69
C VAL A 284 -16.13 2.83 20.15
N LEU A 285 -15.29 1.81 20.36
CA LEU A 285 -14.68 1.53 21.65
C LEU A 285 -13.59 2.56 21.93
N ARG A 286 -13.99 3.65 22.59
CA ARG A 286 -13.08 4.63 23.16
C ARG A 286 -12.22 3.94 24.23
N ALA A 287 -10.95 3.69 23.92
CA ALA A 287 -10.02 3.14 24.90
C ALA A 287 -9.84 4.14 26.05
N ASN A 288 -10.02 3.68 27.29
CA ASN A 288 -9.72 4.47 28.48
C ASN A 288 -8.25 4.28 28.86
N GLU A 289 -7.47 5.35 28.80
CA GLU A 289 -6.06 5.37 29.19
C GLU A 289 -5.92 5.32 30.71
N VAL A 290 -5.41 4.20 31.25
CA VAL A 290 -4.92 4.12 32.64
C VAL A 290 -3.65 3.25 32.68
N GLY A 291 -2.49 3.91 32.70
CA GLY A 291 -1.17 3.27 32.85
C GLY A 291 -0.08 4.33 32.97
N SER A 292 0.59 4.40 34.12
CA SER A 292 1.58 5.46 34.41
C SER A 292 3.00 5.10 33.92
N PRO A 293 3.86 6.10 33.64
CA PRO A 293 5.09 5.89 32.87
C PRO A 293 6.38 5.76 33.71
N SER A 294 7.20 4.78 33.33
CA SER A 294 8.65 4.65 33.54
C SER A 294 9.11 3.52 32.60
N GLU A 295 10.21 3.59 31.85
CA GLU A 295 11.34 4.54 31.82
C GLU A 295 11.66 4.99 30.36
N ARG A 296 12.52 6.00 30.20
CA ARG A 296 13.23 6.34 28.94
C ARG A 296 14.73 6.04 29.19
N HIS A 297 15.60 5.76 28.20
CA HIS A 297 16.07 6.72 27.18
C HIS A 297 16.83 6.02 25.99
N PRO A 298 17.56 6.71 25.07
CA PRO A 298 17.67 6.35 23.63
C PRO A 298 18.86 5.40 23.31
N SER A 299 19.14 4.94 22.08
CA SER A 299 19.06 5.66 20.79
C SER A 299 19.07 4.78 19.51
N SER A 300 18.85 5.45 18.36
CA SER A 300 19.02 4.96 16.97
C SER A 300 19.60 6.11 16.13
N PRO A 301 20.37 5.88 15.05
CA PRO A 301 19.90 5.27 13.80
C PRO A 301 20.51 3.86 13.57
N SER A 302 20.34 3.14 12.45
CA SER A 302 19.74 3.49 11.14
C SER A 302 18.92 2.31 10.57
N ALA A 303 18.62 2.30 9.26
CA ALA A 303 17.88 1.23 8.58
C ALA A 303 18.50 0.79 7.24
N THR A 304 18.52 -0.52 7.02
CA THR A 304 18.55 -1.16 5.69
C THR A 304 17.65 -2.40 5.73
N PHE A 305 17.11 -2.83 4.58
CA PHE A 305 16.43 -4.12 4.48
C PHE A 305 17.45 -5.28 4.58
N SER A 306 16.98 -6.43 5.07
CA SER A 306 17.74 -7.68 5.20
C SER A 306 18.91 -7.65 6.18
N ASP A 307 18.59 -7.66 7.48
CA ASP A 307 19.19 -8.62 8.42
C ASP A 307 18.31 -8.77 9.67
N LEU A 308 17.83 -10.00 9.91
CA LEU A 308 17.29 -10.46 11.18
C LEU A 308 17.55 -11.96 11.27
N GLU A 309 18.54 -12.33 12.07
CA GLU A 309 18.87 -13.72 12.35
C GLU A 309 17.72 -14.46 13.06
N SER A 310 17.72 -15.79 12.97
CA SER A 310 16.77 -16.63 13.70
C SER A 310 16.93 -16.42 15.21
N PRO A 311 15.85 -16.09 15.95
CA PRO A 311 15.97 -15.63 17.33
C PRO A 311 16.36 -16.76 18.30
N VAL A 312 17.12 -16.38 19.34
CA VAL A 312 17.22 -17.12 20.60
C VAL A 312 15.82 -17.50 21.09
N MET A 313 15.65 -18.69 21.68
CA MET A 313 14.34 -19.25 22.10
C MET A 313 13.61 -18.43 23.19
N PHE A 314 13.07 -17.28 22.82
CA PHE A 314 11.93 -16.69 23.51
C PHE A 314 10.69 -17.53 23.19
N LYS A 315 9.98 -17.97 24.24
CA LYS A 315 8.68 -18.63 24.09
C LYS A 315 7.72 -17.66 23.40
N GLN A 316 7.38 -17.92 22.14
CA GLN A 316 6.41 -17.12 21.41
C GLN A 316 5.09 -17.10 22.19
N THR A 317 4.62 -15.90 22.54
CA THR A 317 3.26 -15.75 23.08
C THR A 317 2.26 -16.05 21.96
N GLY A 318 1.07 -16.56 22.30
CA GLY A 318 0.03 -16.80 21.29
C GLY A 318 -0.31 -15.53 20.48
N GLN A 319 -0.21 -14.36 21.11
CA GLN A 319 -0.32 -13.05 20.44
C GLN A 319 0.72 -12.88 19.31
N GLN A 320 1.99 -13.19 19.57
CA GLN A 320 3.05 -13.08 18.56
C GLN A 320 2.87 -14.10 17.44
N GLN A 321 2.42 -15.33 17.75
CA GLN A 321 2.11 -16.33 16.74
C GLN A 321 1.01 -15.84 15.78
N TRP A 322 -0.09 -15.29 16.30
CA TRP A 322 -1.15 -14.73 15.46
C TRP A 322 -0.71 -13.49 14.68
N ALA A 323 0.10 -12.61 15.29
CA ALA A 323 0.71 -11.49 14.58
C ALA A 323 1.54 -11.96 13.38
N ASN A 324 2.37 -13.00 13.56
CA ASN A 324 3.20 -13.60 12.50
C ASN A 324 2.35 -14.23 11.37
N GLU A 325 1.25 -14.91 11.70
CA GLU A 325 0.31 -15.50 10.71
C GLU A 325 -0.35 -14.41 9.83
N PHE A 326 -0.89 -13.35 10.45
CA PHE A 326 -1.45 -12.20 9.72
C PHE A 326 -0.38 -11.45 8.91
N GLU A 327 0.81 -11.22 9.47
CA GLU A 327 1.96 -10.62 8.78
C GLU A 327 2.37 -11.42 7.53
N GLY A 328 2.44 -12.75 7.64
CA GLY A 328 2.75 -13.65 6.53
C GLY A 328 1.72 -13.54 5.40
N PHE A 329 0.43 -13.57 5.76
CA PHE A 329 -0.66 -13.43 4.80
C PHE A 329 -0.69 -12.02 4.14
N PHE A 330 -0.51 -10.95 4.92
CA PHE A 330 -0.43 -9.59 4.39
C PHE A 330 0.78 -9.38 3.47
N ARG A 331 1.92 -10.02 3.78
CA ARG A 331 3.13 -10.02 2.94
C ARG A 331 2.89 -10.74 1.60
N LEU A 332 2.17 -11.87 1.61
CA LEU A 332 1.77 -12.59 0.39
C LEU A 332 0.87 -11.73 -0.51
N MET A 333 -0.19 -11.12 0.06
CA MET A 333 -1.09 -10.24 -0.70
C MET A 333 -0.39 -9.01 -1.27
N LEU A 334 0.47 -8.35 -0.49
CA LEU A 334 1.22 -7.19 -0.94
C LEU A 334 2.26 -7.57 -2.00
N GLY A 335 2.87 -8.76 -1.91
CA GLY A 335 3.74 -9.33 -2.95
C GLY A 335 2.99 -9.48 -4.27
N PHE A 336 1.85 -10.17 -4.25
CA PHE A 336 0.96 -10.33 -5.41
C PHE A 336 0.61 -8.98 -6.07
N CYS A 337 0.17 -7.99 -5.28
CA CYS A 337 -0.19 -6.68 -5.81
C CYS A 337 1.00 -5.90 -6.39
N ASN A 338 2.19 -6.01 -5.80
CA ASN A 338 3.39 -5.35 -6.32
C ASN A 338 3.87 -5.99 -7.63
N SER A 339 3.94 -7.33 -7.70
CA SER A 339 4.40 -8.07 -8.89
C SER A 339 3.59 -7.72 -10.13
N HIS A 340 2.26 -7.72 -10.01
CA HIS A 340 1.34 -7.65 -11.15
C HIS A 340 0.80 -6.24 -11.47
N PHE A 341 0.71 -5.33 -10.48
CA PHE A 341 0.04 -4.03 -10.69
C PHE A 341 0.92 -2.78 -10.46
N LYS A 342 2.09 -2.88 -9.82
CA LYS A 342 2.98 -1.70 -9.65
C LYS A 342 3.39 -1.11 -11.00
N ARG A 343 3.77 -1.96 -11.96
CA ARG A 343 4.20 -1.57 -13.32
C ARG A 343 3.05 -1.48 -14.35
N LEU A 344 1.80 -1.32 -13.93
CA LEU A 344 0.65 -1.18 -14.85
C LEU A 344 0.77 0.09 -15.71
N THR A 345 0.97 -0.07 -17.02
CA THR A 345 1.16 1.01 -18.02
C THR A 345 -0.18 1.50 -18.63
N ALA A 346 -1.16 1.78 -17.77
CA ALA A 346 -2.47 2.32 -18.19
C ALA A 346 -2.58 3.83 -17.89
N SER A 347 -3.09 4.62 -18.83
CA SER A 347 -3.28 6.06 -18.59
C SER A 347 -4.38 6.30 -17.55
N PRO A 348 -4.25 7.32 -16.66
CA PRO A 348 -5.26 7.64 -15.66
C PRO A 348 -6.66 7.83 -16.25
N GLN A 349 -6.77 8.43 -17.44
CA GLN A 349 -8.03 8.64 -18.14
C GLN A 349 -8.67 7.31 -18.60
N THR A 350 -7.85 6.33 -19.00
CA THR A 350 -8.33 4.98 -19.35
C THR A 350 -8.78 4.21 -18.11
N ILE A 351 -8.07 4.33 -16.99
CA ILE A 351 -8.45 3.76 -15.71
C ILE A 351 -9.80 4.34 -15.25
N HIS A 352 -9.89 5.67 -15.18
CA HIS A 352 -11.05 6.42 -14.71
C HIS A 352 -12.30 6.10 -15.54
N SER A 353 -12.21 6.23 -16.87
CA SER A 353 -13.35 5.95 -17.76
C SER A 353 -13.79 4.48 -17.71
N HIS A 354 -12.86 3.52 -17.72
CA HIS A 354 -13.22 2.09 -17.73
C HIS A 354 -13.85 1.65 -16.41
N ILE A 355 -13.31 2.06 -15.25
CA ILE A 355 -13.87 1.68 -13.95
C ILE A 355 -15.24 2.33 -13.77
N GLN A 356 -15.33 3.65 -13.91
CA GLN A 356 -16.55 4.40 -13.64
C GLN A 356 -17.71 4.05 -14.60
N THR A 357 -17.42 3.83 -15.90
CA THR A 357 -18.48 3.56 -16.89
C THR A 357 -18.78 2.09 -17.13
N LYS A 358 -17.81 1.18 -16.94
CA LYS A 358 -17.98 -0.26 -17.27
C LYS A 358 -18.08 -1.17 -16.05
N VAL A 359 -17.68 -0.71 -14.86
CA VAL A 359 -17.80 -1.47 -13.60
C VAL A 359 -18.24 -0.57 -12.44
N PRO A 360 -19.41 0.11 -12.53
CA PRO A 360 -19.84 1.08 -11.52
C PRO A 360 -19.98 0.46 -10.11
N SER A 361 -20.40 -0.80 -9.99
CA SER A 361 -20.48 -1.49 -8.69
C SER A 361 -19.12 -1.71 -8.01
N LEU A 362 -18.03 -1.77 -8.78
CA LEU A 362 -16.66 -1.74 -8.25
C LEU A 362 -16.25 -0.33 -7.84
N TYR A 363 -16.65 0.71 -8.59
CA TYR A 363 -16.39 2.10 -8.22
C TYR A 363 -17.09 2.47 -6.90
N ASP A 364 -18.37 2.11 -6.74
CA ASP A 364 -19.12 2.24 -5.49
C ASP A 364 -18.39 1.59 -4.31
N TYR A 365 -17.93 0.34 -4.49
CA TYR A 365 -17.17 -0.41 -3.49
C TYR A 365 -15.83 0.26 -3.17
N MET A 366 -15.11 0.77 -4.17
CA MET A 366 -13.86 1.50 -3.99
C MET A 366 -14.05 2.77 -3.15
N CYS A 367 -15.09 3.55 -3.41
CA CYS A 367 -15.45 4.73 -2.62
C CYS A 367 -15.81 4.34 -1.17
N THR A 368 -16.63 3.29 -1.01
CA THR A 368 -17.04 2.76 0.32
C THR A 368 -15.85 2.23 1.13
N VAL A 369 -14.78 1.75 0.49
CA VAL A 369 -13.54 1.28 1.16
C VAL A 369 -12.64 2.42 1.63
N ILE A 370 -12.73 3.60 1.00
CA ILE A 370 -12.05 4.84 1.43
C ILE A 370 -12.80 5.51 2.58
N ASN A 371 -14.11 5.66 2.45
CA ASN A 371 -14.97 6.26 3.47
C ASN A 371 -16.30 5.47 3.55
N PRO A 372 -16.46 4.59 4.55
CA PRO A 372 -17.70 3.82 4.73
C PRO A 372 -18.89 4.64 5.22
N ALA A 373 -18.66 5.85 5.76
CA ALA A 373 -19.69 6.70 6.35
C ALA A 373 -20.29 7.69 5.33
N THR A 374 -19.46 8.29 4.49
CA THR A 374 -19.84 9.16 3.36
C THR A 374 -19.04 8.77 2.10
N PRO A 375 -19.45 7.71 1.36
CA PRO A 375 -18.73 7.22 0.18
C PRO A 375 -18.56 8.26 -0.92
N GLU A 376 -19.49 9.22 -1.02
CA GLU A 376 -19.41 10.41 -1.85
C GLU A 376 -18.12 11.22 -1.66
N ASP A 377 -17.59 11.34 -0.44
CA ASP A 377 -16.30 12.03 -0.17
C ASP A 377 -15.09 11.22 -0.68
N GLY A 378 -15.27 9.91 -0.93
CA GLY A 378 -14.27 9.03 -1.54
C GLY A 378 -14.20 9.11 -3.07
N GLN A 379 -15.15 9.81 -3.71
CA GLN A 379 -15.20 9.93 -5.17
C GLN A 379 -13.98 10.70 -5.72
N GLY A 380 -13.47 10.26 -6.86
CA GLY A 380 -12.23 10.79 -7.45
C GLY A 380 -10.97 10.37 -6.68
N TYR A 381 -10.95 10.47 -5.34
CA TYR A 381 -9.82 10.08 -4.48
C TYR A 381 -9.50 8.58 -4.57
N ALA A 382 -10.52 7.73 -4.61
CA ALA A 382 -10.36 6.31 -4.88
C ALA A 382 -9.71 6.06 -6.26
N LEU A 383 -9.94 6.93 -7.25
CA LEU A 383 -9.34 6.81 -8.58
C LEU A 383 -7.91 7.36 -8.62
N SER A 384 -7.58 8.45 -7.90
CA SER A 384 -6.19 8.93 -7.82
C SER A 384 -5.27 7.87 -7.21
N LEU A 385 -5.72 7.18 -6.15
CA LEU A 385 -4.99 6.07 -5.53
C LEU A 385 -4.77 4.86 -6.47
N VAL A 386 -5.68 4.61 -7.42
CA VAL A 386 -5.48 3.58 -8.46
C VAL A 386 -4.58 4.08 -9.60
N CYS A 387 -4.64 5.37 -9.93
CA CYS A 387 -3.83 5.93 -11.00
C CYS A 387 -2.34 6.06 -10.61
N GLU A 388 -2.06 6.49 -9.38
CA GLU A 388 -0.71 6.62 -8.81
C GLU A 388 0.05 5.28 -8.73
N THR A 389 1.18 5.17 -9.44
CA THR A 389 2.03 3.95 -9.45
C THR A 389 2.49 3.46 -8.08
N ASN A 390 2.72 4.37 -7.13
CA ASN A 390 3.21 4.01 -5.80
C ASN A 390 2.10 3.57 -4.84
N THR A 391 0.86 4.05 -5.01
CA THR A 391 -0.25 3.75 -4.09
C THR A 391 -1.22 2.69 -4.63
N ARG A 392 -1.25 2.48 -5.96
CA ARG A 392 -2.05 1.44 -6.62
C ARG A 392 -1.89 0.03 -6.02
N PRO A 393 -0.68 -0.51 -5.76
CA PRO A 393 -0.54 -1.84 -5.17
C PRO A 393 -1.17 -1.93 -3.77
N TYR A 394 -0.98 -0.90 -2.95
CA TYR A 394 -1.53 -0.82 -1.60
C TYR A 394 -3.06 -0.69 -1.60
N PHE A 395 -3.64 0.07 -2.53
CA PHE A 395 -5.09 0.20 -2.60
C PHE A 395 -5.76 -1.05 -3.19
N LEU A 396 -5.18 -1.71 -4.20
CA LEU A 396 -5.68 -2.99 -4.69
C LEU A 396 -5.61 -4.10 -3.61
N PHE A 397 -4.52 -4.13 -2.83
CA PHE A 397 -4.41 -4.98 -1.64
C PHE A 397 -5.53 -4.67 -0.64
N ARG A 398 -5.73 -3.40 -0.27
CA ARG A 398 -6.77 -2.93 0.66
C ARG A 398 -8.20 -3.32 0.23
N LEU A 399 -8.54 -3.18 -1.06
CA LEU A 399 -9.84 -3.55 -1.63
C LEU A 399 -10.14 -5.05 -1.48
N MET A 400 -9.17 -5.90 -1.79
CA MET A 400 -9.29 -7.34 -1.62
C MET A 400 -9.32 -7.72 -0.15
N LEU A 401 -8.44 -7.14 0.68
CA LEU A 401 -8.33 -7.46 2.10
C LEU A 401 -9.63 -7.15 2.86
N GLN A 402 -10.36 -6.07 2.54
CA GLN A 402 -11.68 -5.78 3.11
C GLN A 402 -12.64 -6.98 2.97
N HIS A 403 -12.75 -7.57 1.77
CA HIS A 403 -13.61 -8.74 1.54
C HIS A 403 -13.12 -9.98 2.30
N ILE A 404 -11.81 -10.15 2.39
CA ILE A 404 -11.21 -11.29 3.09
C ILE A 404 -11.47 -11.22 4.59
N VAL A 405 -11.28 -10.05 5.24
CA VAL A 405 -11.54 -9.92 6.69
C VAL A 405 -13.02 -9.83 7.04
N ASN A 406 -13.88 -9.26 6.17
CA ASN A 406 -15.32 -9.15 6.44
C ASN A 406 -16.11 -10.43 6.13
N LEU A 407 -15.65 -11.24 5.16
CA LEU A 407 -16.38 -12.45 4.73
C LEU A 407 -15.57 -13.73 4.92
N ILE A 408 -14.35 -13.84 4.38
CA ILE A 408 -13.62 -15.13 4.43
C ILE A 408 -13.22 -15.48 5.87
N PHE A 409 -12.85 -14.51 6.70
CA PHE A 409 -12.46 -14.73 8.11
C PHE A 409 -13.64 -14.77 9.10
N THR A 410 -14.90 -14.79 8.62
CA THR A 410 -16.11 -14.82 9.47
C THR A 410 -16.93 -16.10 9.26
N PRO A 411 -17.87 -16.45 10.17
CA PRO A 411 -18.77 -17.59 9.97
C PRO A 411 -19.62 -17.51 8.70
N GLU A 412 -19.98 -16.31 8.21
CA GLU A 412 -20.67 -16.14 6.92
C GLU A 412 -19.81 -16.67 5.76
N GLY A 413 -18.47 -16.55 5.86
CA GLY A 413 -17.51 -17.18 4.96
C GLY A 413 -17.64 -18.70 4.86
N TRP A 414 -18.14 -19.37 5.89
CA TRP A 414 -18.32 -20.83 5.94
C TRP A 414 -19.74 -21.31 5.62
N SER A 415 -20.64 -20.40 5.26
CA SER A 415 -21.99 -20.72 4.75
C SER A 415 -21.99 -21.62 3.50
N GLY A 416 -23.10 -22.32 3.28
CA GLY A 416 -23.34 -23.17 2.13
C GLY A 416 -22.76 -24.57 2.25
N PHE A 417 -22.64 -25.11 3.48
CA PHE A 417 -22.28 -26.52 3.72
C PHE A 417 -23.54 -27.38 3.78
N THR A 418 -24.38 -27.18 4.81
CA THR A 418 -25.75 -27.69 4.90
C THR A 418 -26.59 -26.67 5.68
N LYS A 419 -27.90 -26.59 5.44
CA LYS A 419 -28.74 -25.56 6.07
C LYS A 419 -28.64 -25.57 7.61
N ALA A 420 -28.62 -26.74 8.26
CA ALA A 420 -28.52 -26.83 9.72
C ALA A 420 -27.18 -26.28 10.26
N VAL A 421 -26.08 -26.55 9.56
CA VAL A 421 -24.74 -26.03 9.91
C VAL A 421 -24.64 -24.53 9.59
N ASP A 422 -25.26 -24.08 8.51
CA ASP A 422 -25.30 -22.66 8.14
C ASP A 422 -26.14 -21.85 9.16
N ASP A 423 -27.32 -22.38 9.56
CA ASP A 423 -28.19 -21.81 10.59
C ASP A 423 -27.47 -21.78 11.97
N GLU A 424 -26.65 -22.80 12.31
CA GLU A 424 -25.85 -22.84 13.56
C GLU A 424 -24.68 -21.85 13.52
N MET A 425 -23.94 -21.80 12.41
CA MET A 425 -22.85 -20.83 12.17
C MET A 425 -23.31 -19.38 12.35
N GLU A 426 -24.50 -19.02 11.84
CA GLU A 426 -25.05 -17.67 11.99
C GLU A 426 -25.35 -17.35 13.46
N GLN A 427 -26.01 -18.26 14.18
CA GLN A 427 -26.34 -18.08 15.60
C GLN A 427 -25.08 -17.93 16.47
N LEU A 428 -24.06 -18.77 16.25
CA LEU A 428 -22.78 -18.68 16.96
C LEU A 428 -22.06 -17.36 16.66
N GLY A 429 -22.08 -16.91 15.39
CA GLY A 429 -21.57 -15.60 14.99
C GLY A 429 -22.27 -14.44 15.71
N GLN A 430 -23.61 -14.43 15.72
CA GLN A 430 -24.40 -13.41 16.42
C GLN A 430 -24.10 -13.35 17.94
N VAL A 431 -23.87 -14.50 18.60
CA VAL A 431 -23.45 -14.53 20.02
C VAL A 431 -22.04 -13.96 20.20
N LEU A 432 -21.11 -14.27 19.29
CA LEU A 432 -19.73 -13.77 19.31
C LEU A 432 -19.60 -12.28 18.91
N GLU A 433 -20.61 -11.68 18.29
CA GLU A 433 -20.70 -10.22 18.11
C GLU A 433 -21.43 -9.54 19.28
N CYS A 434 -22.64 -10.02 19.63
CA CYS A 434 -23.55 -9.30 20.51
C CYS A 434 -23.41 -9.62 22.01
N SER A 435 -22.98 -10.82 22.41
CA SER A 435 -22.95 -11.15 23.84
C SER A 435 -21.78 -10.49 24.57
N LYS A 436 -22.12 -9.86 25.70
CA LYS A 436 -21.18 -9.23 26.65
C LYS A 436 -20.70 -10.20 27.73
N LYS A 437 -21.37 -11.34 27.92
CA LYS A 437 -21.06 -12.32 28.97
C LYS A 437 -19.90 -13.24 28.52
N PRO A 438 -18.78 -13.33 29.26
CA PRO A 438 -17.66 -14.19 28.85
C PRO A 438 -18.03 -15.66 28.67
N SER A 439 -18.89 -16.21 29.53
CA SER A 439 -19.28 -17.63 29.49
C SER A 439 -20.07 -18.04 28.24
N GLU A 440 -20.99 -17.19 27.78
CA GLU A 440 -21.74 -17.45 26.54
C GLU A 440 -20.83 -17.43 25.31
N ARG A 441 -19.83 -16.52 25.31
CA ARG A 441 -18.83 -16.43 24.25
C ARG A 441 -17.85 -17.59 24.25
N ASP A 442 -17.41 -18.04 25.41
CA ASP A 442 -16.54 -19.21 25.56
C ASP A 442 -17.19 -20.46 24.96
N VAL A 443 -18.44 -20.72 25.33
CA VAL A 443 -19.24 -21.82 24.77
C VAL A 443 -19.44 -21.66 23.25
N ALA A 444 -19.81 -20.47 22.77
CA ALA A 444 -20.01 -20.23 21.35
C ALA A 444 -18.71 -20.36 20.53
N SER A 445 -17.58 -19.89 21.06
CA SER A 445 -16.26 -19.96 20.42
C SER A 445 -15.76 -21.41 20.34
N LYS A 446 -15.94 -22.20 21.40
CA LYS A 446 -15.65 -23.64 21.42
C LYS A 446 -16.52 -24.42 20.43
N ARG A 447 -17.84 -24.19 20.45
CA ARG A 447 -18.76 -24.87 19.53
C ARG A 447 -18.51 -24.50 18.06
N LEU A 448 -18.17 -23.24 17.76
CA LEU A 448 -17.72 -22.83 16.43
C LEU A 448 -16.43 -23.56 16.01
N ALA A 449 -15.45 -23.67 16.91
CA ALA A 449 -14.22 -24.39 16.68
C ALA A 449 -14.40 -25.92 16.58
N GLU A 450 -15.51 -26.48 17.07
CA GLU A 450 -15.93 -27.87 16.85
C GLU A 450 -16.62 -28.04 15.50
N LEU A 451 -17.59 -27.18 15.19
CA LEU A 451 -18.36 -27.19 13.94
C LEU A 451 -17.46 -27.05 12.71
N VAL A 452 -16.41 -26.23 12.78
CA VAL A 452 -15.37 -26.16 11.71
C VAL A 452 -14.62 -27.49 11.55
N LYS A 453 -14.32 -28.21 12.65
CA LYS A 453 -13.67 -29.54 12.58
C LYS A 453 -14.64 -30.59 12.04
N GLU A 454 -15.92 -30.52 12.36
CA GLU A 454 -16.98 -31.39 11.81
C GLU A 454 -17.10 -31.21 10.29
N ILE A 455 -17.07 -29.96 9.80
CA ILE A 455 -17.03 -29.66 8.36
C ILE A 455 -15.76 -30.22 7.71
N GLU A 456 -14.58 -30.05 8.33
CA GLU A 456 -13.29 -30.52 7.79
C GLU A 456 -13.11 -32.04 7.84
N ALA A 457 -13.74 -32.73 8.79
CA ALA A 457 -13.75 -34.19 8.90
C ALA A 457 -14.80 -34.87 8.02
N SER A 458 -15.74 -34.11 7.44
CA SER A 458 -16.79 -34.64 6.57
C SER A 458 -16.24 -35.26 5.28
N PRO A 459 -16.82 -36.37 4.77
CA PRO A 459 -16.52 -36.88 3.43
C PRO A 459 -16.70 -35.84 2.30
N GLN A 460 -17.44 -34.75 2.54
CA GLN A 460 -17.66 -33.65 1.59
C GLN A 460 -16.68 -32.48 1.76
N ALA A 461 -15.77 -32.52 2.74
CA ALA A 461 -14.87 -31.41 3.09
C ALA A 461 -14.05 -30.89 1.89
N ALA A 462 -13.48 -31.80 1.09
CA ALA A 462 -12.63 -31.44 -0.03
C ALA A 462 -13.38 -30.72 -1.16
N SER A 463 -14.57 -31.21 -1.54
CA SER A 463 -15.39 -30.60 -2.61
C SER A 463 -16.05 -29.29 -2.14
N TYR A 464 -16.47 -29.22 -0.88
CA TYR A 464 -16.91 -27.99 -0.23
C TYR A 464 -15.81 -26.92 -0.22
N ARG A 465 -14.62 -27.24 0.31
CA ARG A 465 -13.45 -26.33 0.33
C ARG A 465 -13.09 -25.84 -1.07
N HIS A 466 -13.04 -26.74 -2.05
CA HIS A 466 -12.71 -26.37 -3.43
C HIS A 466 -13.74 -25.40 -4.03
N ARG A 467 -15.04 -25.65 -3.84
CA ARG A 467 -16.12 -24.73 -4.24
C ARG A 467 -15.96 -23.36 -3.57
N LYS A 468 -15.79 -23.31 -2.25
CA LYS A 468 -15.66 -22.04 -1.52
C LYS A 468 -14.43 -21.23 -1.96
N ILE A 469 -13.29 -21.87 -2.19
CA ILE A 469 -12.10 -21.20 -2.75
C ILE A 469 -12.40 -20.65 -4.15
N ILE A 470 -13.11 -21.38 -5.02
CA ILE A 470 -13.56 -20.87 -6.33
C ILE A 470 -14.51 -19.67 -6.18
N ASP A 471 -15.51 -19.76 -5.30
CA ASP A 471 -16.52 -18.70 -5.10
C ASP A 471 -15.86 -17.39 -4.65
N HIS A 472 -14.97 -17.45 -3.65
CA HIS A 472 -14.20 -16.29 -3.19
C HIS A 472 -13.19 -15.80 -4.25
N ASN A 473 -12.52 -16.71 -4.97
CA ASN A 473 -11.59 -16.33 -6.04
C ASN A 473 -12.30 -15.56 -7.15
N GLN A 474 -13.52 -15.95 -7.52
CA GLN A 474 -14.33 -15.22 -8.49
C GLN A 474 -14.65 -13.79 -8.03
N VAL A 475 -14.93 -13.57 -6.74
CA VAL A 475 -15.19 -12.22 -6.20
C VAL A 475 -13.93 -11.37 -6.23
N LEU A 476 -12.79 -11.89 -5.75
CA LEU A 476 -11.51 -11.17 -5.82
C LEU A 476 -11.10 -10.88 -7.29
N ARG A 477 -11.30 -11.85 -8.20
CA ARG A 477 -11.02 -11.71 -9.63
C ARG A 477 -11.88 -10.62 -10.27
N LYS A 478 -13.14 -10.44 -9.84
CA LYS A 478 -14.00 -9.33 -10.32
C LYS A 478 -13.43 -7.96 -9.92
N MET A 479 -12.89 -7.81 -8.72
CA MET A 479 -12.25 -6.55 -8.29
C MET A 479 -11.04 -6.19 -9.17
N ILE A 480 -10.18 -7.17 -9.49
CA ILE A 480 -8.94 -6.90 -10.22
C ILE A 480 -9.05 -7.03 -11.75
N SER A 481 -10.18 -7.54 -12.27
CA SER A 481 -10.40 -7.76 -13.71
C SER A 481 -10.14 -6.54 -14.61
N PRO A 482 -10.49 -5.29 -14.23
CA PRO A 482 -10.16 -4.12 -15.05
C PRO A 482 -8.65 -3.99 -15.28
N PHE A 483 -7.85 -4.17 -14.23
CA PHE A 483 -6.40 -4.02 -14.27
C PHE A 483 -5.71 -5.13 -15.06
N ILE A 484 -6.19 -6.37 -14.94
CA ILE A 484 -5.74 -7.50 -15.76
C ILE A 484 -5.95 -7.20 -17.26
N LYS A 485 -7.12 -6.67 -17.64
CA LYS A 485 -7.43 -6.29 -19.03
C LYS A 485 -6.58 -5.12 -19.52
N MET A 486 -6.27 -4.16 -18.64
CA MET A 486 -5.41 -3.01 -18.96
C MET A 486 -3.92 -3.37 -19.08
N ALA A 487 -3.45 -4.38 -18.34
CA ALA A 487 -2.04 -4.76 -18.28
C ALA A 487 -1.47 -5.30 -19.60
N LYS A 488 -2.32 -5.86 -20.47
CA LYS A 488 -1.94 -6.56 -21.73
C LYS A 488 -0.92 -7.71 -21.58
N ALA A 489 -0.54 -8.06 -20.34
CA ALA A 489 0.33 -9.18 -20.03
C ALA A 489 -0.40 -10.53 -20.12
N ASN A 490 0.35 -11.65 -20.04
CA ASN A 490 -0.28 -12.95 -19.83
C ASN A 490 -1.09 -12.91 -18.51
N GLN A 491 -2.35 -13.34 -18.57
CA GLN A 491 -3.27 -13.33 -17.44
C GLN A 491 -3.06 -14.56 -16.53
N GLU A 492 -2.52 -15.66 -17.04
CA GLU A 492 -2.41 -16.94 -16.33
C GLU A 492 -1.62 -16.82 -15.01
N PRO A 493 -0.44 -16.17 -14.94
CA PRO A 493 0.28 -16.01 -13.67
C PRO A 493 -0.52 -15.17 -12.66
N ILE A 494 -1.21 -14.12 -13.12
CA ILE A 494 -2.02 -13.26 -12.25
C ILE A 494 -3.20 -14.05 -11.66
N LEU A 495 -3.80 -14.95 -12.43
CA LEU A 495 -4.93 -15.77 -11.99
C LEU A 495 -4.48 -16.92 -11.08
N HIS A 496 -3.33 -17.53 -11.38
CA HIS A 496 -2.68 -18.54 -10.54
C HIS A 496 -2.31 -17.99 -9.15
N ASP A 497 -1.65 -16.83 -9.11
CA ASP A 497 -1.20 -16.23 -7.86
C ASP A 497 -2.38 -15.70 -7.04
N LEU A 498 -3.44 -15.21 -7.71
CA LEU A 498 -4.71 -14.88 -7.03
C LEU A 498 -5.35 -16.11 -6.40
N PHE A 499 -5.33 -17.27 -7.09
CA PHE A 499 -5.84 -18.53 -6.53
C PHE A 499 -5.03 -18.94 -5.29
N THR A 500 -3.71 -18.79 -5.35
CA THR A 500 -2.79 -19.02 -4.21
C THR A 500 -3.12 -18.10 -3.02
N VAL A 501 -3.32 -16.80 -3.26
CA VAL A 501 -3.80 -15.84 -2.25
C VAL A 501 -5.15 -16.26 -1.66
N THR A 502 -6.07 -16.75 -2.49
CA THR A 502 -7.41 -17.18 -2.05
C THR A 502 -7.33 -18.45 -1.18
N GLN A 503 -6.48 -19.40 -1.54
CA GLN A 503 -6.24 -20.60 -0.74
C GLN A 503 -5.61 -20.26 0.62
N ALA A 504 -4.59 -19.39 0.64
CA ALA A 504 -3.96 -18.93 1.89
C ALA A 504 -4.97 -18.20 2.80
N ALA A 505 -5.90 -17.44 2.23
CA ALA A 505 -7.00 -16.82 2.98
C ALA A 505 -7.95 -17.85 3.59
N TRP A 506 -8.31 -18.91 2.86
CA TRP A 506 -9.14 -19.99 3.37
C TRP A 506 -8.44 -20.80 4.49
N GLU A 507 -7.15 -21.07 4.33
CA GLU A 507 -6.34 -21.78 5.33
C GLU A 507 -6.15 -20.96 6.61
N LEU A 508 -5.94 -19.64 6.50
CA LEU A 508 -5.92 -18.76 7.66
C LEU A 508 -7.29 -18.63 8.32
N SER A 509 -8.39 -18.56 7.55
CA SER A 509 -9.76 -18.59 8.08
C SER A 509 -10.02 -19.83 8.94
N SER A 510 -9.67 -21.01 8.44
CA SER A 510 -9.74 -22.28 9.18
C SER A 510 -8.98 -22.19 10.51
N LYS A 511 -7.74 -21.67 10.53
CA LYS A 511 -6.98 -21.46 11.78
C LYS A 511 -7.72 -20.51 12.74
N LEU A 512 -8.20 -19.37 12.25
CA LEU A 512 -8.82 -18.32 13.05
C LEU A 512 -10.12 -18.78 13.73
N LEU A 513 -11.03 -19.43 13.00
CA LEU A 513 -12.30 -19.91 13.56
C LEU A 513 -12.11 -21.07 14.56
N LYS A 514 -10.98 -21.78 14.51
CA LYS A 514 -10.59 -22.82 15.49
C LYS A 514 -9.76 -22.29 16.68
N ALA A 515 -9.50 -20.98 16.77
CA ALA A 515 -8.54 -20.40 17.71
C ALA A 515 -9.00 -20.25 19.18
N ASN A 516 -10.29 -20.47 19.48
CA ASN A 516 -10.93 -20.10 20.76
C ASN A 516 -10.70 -18.61 21.16
N CYS A 517 -10.53 -17.76 20.15
CA CYS A 517 -10.27 -16.33 20.26
C CYS A 517 -11.07 -15.56 19.22
N THR A 518 -11.74 -14.49 19.63
CA THR A 518 -12.36 -13.53 18.70
C THR A 518 -11.32 -12.52 18.22
N PHE A 519 -11.28 -12.29 16.90
CA PHE A 519 -10.46 -11.23 16.29
C PHE A 519 -11.36 -10.06 15.86
N HIS A 520 -10.87 -8.84 15.97
CA HIS A 520 -11.54 -7.64 15.47
C HIS A 520 -10.61 -6.83 14.58
N TYR A 521 -11.12 -6.44 13.41
CA TYR A 521 -10.41 -5.72 12.36
C TYR A 521 -10.94 -4.29 12.28
N VAL A 522 -10.08 -3.29 12.48
CA VAL A 522 -10.46 -1.88 12.36
C VAL A 522 -9.53 -1.20 11.35
N PHE A 523 -10.08 -0.81 10.20
CA PHE A 523 -9.40 0.12 9.30
C PHE A 523 -9.65 1.55 9.78
N ASN A 524 -8.66 2.42 9.64
CA ASN A 524 -8.82 3.84 9.94
C ASN A 524 -9.24 4.63 8.70
N ASP A 525 -10.15 5.58 8.88
CA ASP A 525 -10.66 6.41 7.80
C ASP A 525 -9.55 7.30 7.19
N THR A 526 -9.63 7.54 5.88
CA THR A 526 -8.77 8.55 5.23
C THR A 526 -8.98 9.91 5.89
N GLY A 527 -7.88 10.60 6.19
CA GLY A 527 -7.90 11.89 6.91
C GLY A 527 -7.83 11.78 8.43
N ALA A 528 -7.93 10.59 9.03
CA ALA A 528 -7.68 10.39 10.47
C ALA A 528 -6.25 10.83 10.85
N LYS A 529 -6.04 11.37 12.06
CA LYS A 529 -4.69 11.70 12.55
C LYS A 529 -3.83 10.44 12.67
N TYR A 530 -2.55 10.56 12.34
CA TYR A 530 -1.55 9.53 12.60
C TYR A 530 -1.27 9.39 14.11
N SER A 531 -1.16 8.17 14.62
CA SER A 531 -0.65 7.84 15.96
C SER A 531 0.35 6.68 15.85
N ALA A 532 1.52 6.85 16.47
CA ALA A 532 2.56 5.82 16.51
C ALA A 532 2.11 4.54 17.24
N ASP A 533 1.10 4.63 18.12
CA ASP A 533 0.57 3.53 18.92
C ASP A 533 -0.26 2.55 18.07
N VAL A 534 -1.02 3.07 17.10
CA VAL A 534 -1.96 2.27 16.29
C VAL A 534 -1.59 2.17 14.81
N HIS A 535 -0.68 3.01 14.31
CA HIS A 535 -0.31 3.08 12.90
C HIS A 535 1.19 2.83 12.65
N MET A 536 1.49 2.05 11.62
CA MET A 536 2.82 1.89 11.05
C MET A 536 2.81 2.55 9.67
N ALA A 537 3.48 3.70 9.54
CA ALA A 537 3.58 4.37 8.24
C ALA A 537 4.48 3.57 7.28
N VAL A 538 4.13 3.52 6.00
CA VAL A 538 4.94 2.91 4.93
C VAL A 538 5.25 3.92 3.83
N GLU A 539 6.27 3.65 3.02
CA GLU A 539 6.75 4.55 1.94
C GLU A 539 7.14 5.97 2.46
N THR A 540 7.73 6.04 3.66
CA THR A 540 8.23 7.29 4.26
C THR A 540 9.55 7.10 5.00
N PHE A 541 10.37 8.16 5.05
CA PHE A 541 11.62 8.22 5.81
C PHE A 541 11.48 8.96 7.16
N LEU A 542 10.30 9.50 7.47
CA LEU A 542 10.02 10.17 8.74
C LEU A 542 9.75 9.14 9.84
N LYS A 543 10.21 9.41 11.06
CA LYS A 543 9.94 8.55 12.22
C LYS A 543 8.47 8.66 12.66
N PRO A 544 7.90 7.65 13.35
CA PRO A 544 6.53 7.72 13.88
C PRO A 544 6.26 8.95 14.74
N GLU A 545 7.24 9.37 15.54
CA GLU A 545 7.15 10.52 16.45
C GLU A 545 7.12 11.85 15.66
N ASP A 546 7.93 11.96 14.59
CA ASP A 546 7.92 13.09 13.67
C ASP A 546 6.56 13.27 12.99
N LEU A 547 5.95 12.17 12.55
CA LEU A 547 4.65 12.16 11.87
C LEU A 547 3.54 12.63 12.82
N ALA A 548 3.52 12.12 14.05
CA ALA A 548 2.56 12.51 15.08
C ALA A 548 2.73 13.99 15.47
N LEU A 549 3.96 14.44 15.73
CA LEU A 549 4.28 15.83 16.10
C LEU A 549 3.88 16.82 14.98
N LYS A 550 4.15 16.47 13.72
CA LYS A 550 3.78 17.26 12.54
C LYS A 550 2.30 17.13 12.14
N ASN A 551 1.49 16.42 12.95
CA ASN A 551 0.04 16.23 12.76
C ASN A 551 -0.35 15.56 11.42
N TYR A 552 0.52 14.72 10.87
CA TYR A 552 0.25 13.96 9.64
C TYR A 552 -1.04 13.13 9.77
N ARG A 553 -1.67 12.85 8.63
CA ARG A 553 -2.92 12.11 8.52
C ARG A 553 -2.76 10.84 7.69
N VAL A 554 -3.66 9.89 7.90
CA VAL A 554 -3.78 8.67 7.10
C VAL A 554 -4.25 9.04 5.69
N LYS A 555 -3.39 8.85 4.68
CA LYS A 555 -3.77 8.88 3.25
C LYS A 555 -4.63 7.65 2.93
N LEU A 556 -4.18 6.48 3.39
CA LEU A 556 -4.88 5.21 3.21
C LEU A 556 -4.52 4.24 4.34
N SER A 557 -5.50 3.68 5.06
CA SER A 557 -5.31 2.47 5.86
C SER A 557 -5.23 1.28 4.92
N ILE A 558 -4.11 0.55 4.92
CA ILE A 558 -3.82 -0.55 3.98
C ILE A 558 -4.23 -1.88 4.61
N THR A 559 -3.72 -2.15 5.80
CA THR A 559 -4.14 -3.26 6.67
C THR A 559 -4.96 -2.70 7.83
N PRO A 560 -5.82 -3.52 8.47
CA PRO A 560 -6.51 -3.09 9.67
C PRO A 560 -5.56 -3.10 10.88
N ILE A 561 -5.93 -2.36 11.92
CA ILE A 561 -5.55 -2.70 13.30
C ILE A 561 -6.18 -4.06 13.58
N VAL A 562 -5.38 -5.02 14.05
CA VAL A 562 -5.90 -6.33 14.48
C VAL A 562 -5.82 -6.39 16.00
N THR A 563 -6.97 -6.54 16.64
CA THR A 563 -7.05 -6.89 18.07
C THR A 563 -7.54 -8.33 18.22
N MET A 564 -7.00 -9.03 19.22
CA MET A 564 -7.35 -10.39 19.59
C MET A 564 -7.90 -10.39 21.01
N ARG A 565 -9.01 -11.08 21.22
CA ARG A 565 -9.62 -11.39 22.50
C ARG A 565 -9.58 -12.90 22.70
N SER A 566 -9.03 -13.37 23.81
CA SER A 566 -9.25 -14.76 24.24
C SER A 566 -10.63 -14.85 24.87
N ASP A 567 -11.46 -15.80 24.43
CA ASP A 567 -12.78 -16.05 25.01
C ASP A 567 -12.75 -17.16 26.07
N ALA A 568 -11.68 -17.97 26.11
CA ALA A 568 -11.46 -19.05 27.07
C ALA A 568 -11.24 -18.62 28.54
N ASN A 569 -11.22 -17.31 28.83
CA ASN A 569 -11.00 -16.75 30.16
C ASN A 569 -12.10 -15.77 30.56
N LEU A 570 -12.48 -15.76 31.84
CA LEU A 570 -13.46 -14.81 32.41
C LEU A 570 -12.98 -13.34 32.32
N THR A 571 -11.67 -13.11 32.14
CA THR A 571 -11.08 -11.77 32.03
C THR A 571 -11.18 -11.22 30.60
N ILE A 572 -12.00 -10.18 30.42
CA ILE A 572 -12.14 -9.47 29.14
C ILE A 572 -10.90 -8.58 28.88
N LYS A 573 -9.79 -9.18 28.45
CA LYS A 573 -8.60 -8.47 27.94
C LYS A 573 -8.48 -8.70 26.44
N ALA A 574 -8.83 -7.68 25.66
CA ALA A 574 -8.44 -7.59 24.26
C ALA A 574 -7.02 -7.01 24.17
N SER A 575 -6.19 -7.59 23.33
CA SER A 575 -4.83 -7.12 23.02
C SER A 575 -4.73 -6.73 21.56
N GLN A 576 -4.18 -5.56 21.25
CA GLN A 576 -3.70 -5.27 19.90
C GLN A 576 -2.56 -6.25 19.58
N ILE A 577 -2.68 -6.97 18.47
CA ILE A 577 -1.61 -7.86 17.97
C ILE A 577 -0.94 -7.31 16.71
N LEU A 578 -1.61 -6.41 15.96
CA LEU A 578 -1.02 -5.66 14.85
C LEU A 578 -1.52 -4.21 14.81
N LYS A 579 -0.61 -3.30 14.48
CA LYS A 579 -0.88 -1.91 14.07
C LYS A 579 -1.34 -1.89 12.60
N ALA A 580 -2.21 -0.93 12.22
CA ALA A 580 -2.55 -0.74 10.82
C ALA A 580 -1.32 -0.23 10.05
N LYS A 581 -1.01 -0.86 8.91
CA LYS A 581 -0.03 -0.31 7.96
C LYS A 581 -0.74 0.77 7.13
N VAL A 582 -0.18 1.97 7.09
CA VAL A 582 -0.85 3.16 6.51
C VAL A 582 0.07 3.90 5.55
N LEU A 583 -0.50 4.43 4.46
CA LEU A 583 0.10 5.56 3.75
C LEU A 583 -0.26 6.84 4.52
N VAL A 584 0.65 7.81 4.56
CA VAL A 584 0.46 9.09 5.25
C VAL A 584 0.49 10.28 4.29
N MET A 585 -0.09 11.39 4.71
CA MET A 585 -0.04 12.70 4.08
C MET A 585 0.13 13.78 5.16
N PRO A 586 0.78 14.92 4.87
CA PRO A 586 0.88 16.04 5.83
C PRO A 586 -0.49 16.66 6.17
#